data_AF-F8Q3I3-F1
#
_entry.id   AF-F8Q3I3-F1
#
_cell.length_a   1.000
_cell.length_b   1.000
_cell.length_c   1.000
_cell.angle_alpha   90.00
_cell.angle_beta   90.00
_cell.angle_gamma   90.00
#
_symmetry.space_group_name_H-M   'P 1'
#
loop_
_entity.id
_entity.type
_entity.pdbx_description
1 polymer ?
#
loop_
_entity_poly.entity_id
_entity_poly.type
_entity_poly.pdbx_seq_one_letter_code
_entity_poly.pdbx_strand_id
1 'polypeptide(L)'
;MWTGKWWHAIQARLPSGEALAPVIIAMDKTQLTQLSNSKSAYPVYLTLGNIPRAICHKPSQHACILIGYLTVNKATRSQFTSMWIILEPLKRAGIEEINVTGGDGAIRRVHPILACYVADYPEQCLVTYTMLEYTLTYQYPIG
;
A
#
# COMPACT_ATOMS: atom_id res chain seq x y z
N MET A 1 -12.12 -8.28 -7.29
CA MET A 1 -12.48 -7.21 -6.34
C MET A 1 -13.09 -6.06 -7.15
N TRP A 2 -14.29 -5.59 -6.80
CA TRP A 2 -15.05 -4.57 -7.57
C TRP A 2 -14.45 -3.17 -7.39
N THR A 3 -13.21 -2.98 -7.87
CA THR A 3 -12.38 -1.78 -7.67
C THR A 3 -12.96 -0.53 -8.32
N GLY A 4 -13.73 -0.65 -9.40
CA GLY A 4 -14.29 0.51 -10.11
C GLY A 4 -15.25 1.35 -9.26
N LYS A 5 -16.17 0.74 -8.50
CA LYS A 5 -17.12 1.49 -7.67
C LYS A 5 -16.44 2.23 -6.52
N TRP A 6 -15.49 1.56 -5.84
CA TRP A 6 -14.70 2.17 -4.78
C TRP A 6 -13.87 3.34 -5.33
N TRP A 7 -13.21 3.15 -6.48
CA TRP A 7 -12.43 4.21 -7.11
C TRP A 7 -13.29 5.44 -7.38
N HIS A 8 -14.43 5.26 -8.05
CA HIS A 8 -15.32 6.37 -8.37
C HIS A 8 -15.84 7.08 -7.12
N ALA A 9 -16.16 6.33 -6.06
CA ALA A 9 -16.64 6.91 -4.80
C ALA A 9 -15.58 7.75 -4.09
N ILE A 10 -14.31 7.33 -4.10
CA ILE A 10 -13.21 8.07 -3.47
C ILE A 10 -12.78 9.25 -4.35
N GLN A 11 -12.68 9.05 -5.66
CA GLN A 11 -12.33 10.12 -6.60
C GLN A 11 -13.36 11.27 -6.57
N ALA A 12 -14.65 10.97 -6.38
CA ALA A 12 -15.69 11.99 -6.24
C ALA A 12 -15.58 12.85 -4.97
N ARG A 13 -14.76 12.43 -3.99
CA ARG A 13 -14.50 13.18 -2.76
C ARG A 13 -13.25 14.06 -2.86
N LEU A 14 -12.43 13.87 -3.89
CA LEU A 14 -11.25 14.70 -4.12
C LEU A 14 -11.66 16.00 -4.83
N PRO A 15 -10.99 17.12 -4.54
CA PRO A 15 -11.11 18.36 -5.29
C PRO A 15 -10.97 18.20 -6.81
N SER A 16 -11.59 19.12 -7.54
CA SER A 16 -11.52 19.12 -9.01
C SER A 16 -10.08 19.29 -9.49
N GLY A 17 -9.65 18.44 -10.43
CA GLY A 17 -8.30 18.46 -10.99
C GLY A 17 -7.26 17.62 -10.23
N GLU A 18 -7.65 16.95 -9.15
CA GLU A 18 -6.83 15.96 -8.44
C GLU A 18 -7.17 14.53 -8.85
N ALA A 19 -6.18 13.64 -8.81
CA ALA A 19 -6.32 12.26 -9.24
C ALA A 19 -6.06 11.27 -8.10
N LEU A 20 -6.90 10.24 -8.00
CA LEU A 20 -6.68 9.11 -7.11
C LEU A 20 -5.64 8.15 -7.71
N ALA A 21 -4.69 7.70 -6.89
CA ALA A 21 -3.83 6.55 -7.22
C ALA A 21 -4.05 5.44 -6.18
N PRO A 22 -4.79 4.37 -6.47
CA PRO A 22 -4.91 3.27 -5.53
C PRO A 22 -3.57 2.58 -5.37
N VAL A 23 -3.23 2.30 -4.13
CA VAL A 23 -2.04 1.55 -3.76
C VAL A 23 -2.48 0.21 -3.19
N ILE A 24 -1.82 -0.85 -3.61
CA ILE A 24 -1.99 -2.19 -3.08
C ILE A 24 -0.68 -2.56 -2.40
N ILE A 25 -0.78 -2.99 -1.15
CA ILE A 25 0.35 -3.53 -0.41
C ILE A 25 0.24 -5.04 -0.44
N ALA A 26 1.34 -5.70 -0.81
CA ALA A 26 1.43 -7.15 -0.87
C ALA A 26 2.55 -7.64 0.05
N MET A 27 2.31 -8.74 0.75
CA MET A 27 3.29 -9.41 1.58
C MET A 27 3.35 -10.87 1.16
N ASP A 28 4.52 -11.31 0.71
CA ASP A 28 4.72 -12.68 0.22
C ASP A 28 5.64 -13.43 1.18
N LYS A 29 5.10 -14.50 1.78
CA LYS A 29 5.82 -15.38 2.71
C LYS A 29 6.85 -16.26 2.00
N THR A 30 6.66 -16.52 0.71
CA THR A 30 7.46 -17.52 -0.03
C THR A 30 8.87 -17.03 -0.34
N GLN A 31 9.12 -15.71 -0.29
CA GLN A 31 10.45 -15.11 -0.36
C GLN A 31 10.99 -14.78 1.03
N LEU A 32 11.12 -15.81 1.87
CA LEU A 32 11.81 -15.73 3.15
C LEU A 32 13.28 -15.34 2.90
N THR A 33 13.58 -14.06 3.05
CA THR A 33 14.95 -13.57 2.93
C THR A 33 15.65 -13.83 4.25
N GLN A 34 16.68 -14.67 4.22
CA GLN A 34 17.54 -14.89 5.39
C GLN A 34 18.39 -13.63 5.60
N LEU A 35 18.15 -12.95 6.71
CA LEU A 35 19.05 -11.91 7.21
C LEU A 35 20.16 -12.58 8.02
N SER A 36 21.35 -11.97 8.03
CA SER A 36 22.48 -12.43 8.86
C SER A 36 22.04 -12.59 10.32
N ASN A 37 22.47 -13.67 10.98
CA ASN A 37 22.04 -14.16 12.31
C ASN A 37 20.72 -14.95 12.36
N SER A 38 20.41 -15.81 11.36
CA SER A 38 19.26 -16.75 11.42
C SER A 38 17.90 -16.08 11.66
N LYS A 39 17.78 -14.80 11.32
CA LYS A 39 16.54 -14.03 11.40
C LYS A 39 15.89 -14.02 10.02
N SER A 40 14.62 -14.36 10.01
CA SER A 40 13.80 -14.34 8.82
C SER A 40 13.04 -13.02 8.76
N ALA A 41 12.81 -12.49 7.55
CA ALA A 41 11.93 -11.35 7.33
C ALA A 41 11.06 -11.55 6.09
N TYR A 42 9.86 -10.97 6.16
CA TYR A 42 8.89 -10.94 5.08
C TYR A 42 9.07 -9.66 4.27
N PRO A 43 9.27 -9.73 2.95
CA PRO A 43 9.26 -8.56 2.10
C PRO A 43 7.86 -7.94 2.03
N VAL A 44 7.80 -6.62 2.09
CA VAL A 44 6.59 -5.82 1.88
C VAL A 44 6.74 -5.10 0.57
N TYR A 45 5.80 -5.35 -0.34
CA TYR A 45 5.77 -4.76 -1.66
C TYR A 45 4.62 -3.77 -1.82
N LEU A 46 4.82 -2.81 -2.72
CA LEU A 46 3.86 -1.80 -3.13
C LEU A 46 3.63 -1.91 -4.63
N THR A 47 2.37 -1.89 -5.06
CA THR A 47 1.98 -1.76 -6.47
C THR A 47 0.83 -0.78 -6.58
N LEU A 48 0.68 -0.17 -7.76
CA LEU A 48 -0.50 0.64 -8.05
C LEU A 48 -1.66 -0.25 -8.52
N GLY A 49 -2.86 0.01 -8.02
CA GLY A 49 -4.08 -0.72 -8.36
C GLY A 49 -4.64 -0.38 -9.75
N ASN A 50 -4.07 0.61 -10.43
CA ASN A 50 -4.37 0.93 -11.83
C ASN A 50 -3.55 0.07 -12.81
N ILE A 51 -2.55 -0.69 -12.34
CA ILE A 51 -1.76 -1.59 -13.17
C ILE A 51 -2.50 -2.93 -13.29
N PRO A 52 -2.70 -3.46 -14.51
CA PRO A 52 -3.26 -4.79 -14.71
C PRO A 52 -2.50 -5.85 -13.91
N ARG A 53 -3.23 -6.75 -13.23
CA ARG A 53 -2.62 -7.84 -12.44
C ARG A 53 -1.61 -8.68 -13.22
N ALA A 54 -1.86 -8.91 -14.51
CA ALA A 54 -0.95 -9.63 -15.40
C ALA A 54 0.41 -8.92 -15.60
N ILE A 55 0.46 -7.60 -15.40
CA ILE A 55 1.68 -6.78 -15.42
C ILE A 55 2.34 -6.78 -14.03
N CYS A 56 1.57 -6.74 -12.95
CA CYS A 56 2.10 -6.85 -11.58
C CYS A 56 2.88 -8.16 -11.33
N HIS A 57 2.51 -9.26 -12.00
CA HIS A 57 3.22 -10.55 -11.90
C HIS A 57 4.42 -10.69 -12.85
N LYS A 58 4.79 -9.65 -13.60
CA LYS A 58 5.98 -9.65 -14.45
C LYS A 58 7.11 -8.89 -13.76
N PRO A 59 8.11 -9.58 -13.17
CA PRO A 59 9.21 -8.93 -12.44
C PRO A 59 10.02 -7.96 -13.30
N SER A 60 10.01 -8.12 -14.63
CA SER A 60 10.72 -7.24 -15.58
C SER A 60 10.05 -5.90 -15.85
N GLN A 61 8.85 -5.62 -15.32
CA GLN A 61 8.10 -4.39 -15.61
C GLN A 61 8.05 -3.41 -14.44
N HIS A 62 8.80 -3.63 -13.36
CA HIS A 62 8.88 -2.75 -12.18
C HIS A 62 7.52 -2.32 -11.61
N ALA A 63 6.47 -3.10 -11.88
CA ALA A 63 5.10 -2.82 -11.46
C ALA A 63 4.91 -3.01 -9.95
N CYS A 64 5.85 -3.68 -9.30
CA CYS A 64 5.85 -3.96 -7.87
C CYS A 64 7.21 -3.56 -7.29
N ILE A 65 7.21 -2.71 -6.25
CA ILE A 65 8.40 -2.17 -5.62
C ILE A 65 8.49 -2.69 -4.19
N LEU A 66 9.67 -3.17 -3.78
CA LEU A 66 9.92 -3.55 -2.39
C LEU A 66 10.08 -2.27 -1.54
N ILE A 67 9.25 -2.11 -0.51
CA ILE A 67 9.25 -0.92 0.37
C ILE A 67 9.79 -1.20 1.78
N GLY A 68 9.95 -2.47 2.17
CA GLY A 68 10.52 -2.81 3.47
C GLY A 68 10.51 -4.30 3.78
N TYR A 69 11.08 -4.64 4.93
CA TYR A 69 11.13 -6.00 5.47
C TYR A 69 10.52 -6.05 6.88
N LEU A 70 9.61 -6.99 7.12
CA LEU A 70 9.02 -7.25 8.43
C LEU A 70 9.66 -8.47 9.06
N THR A 71 10.29 -8.31 10.22
CA THR A 71 10.96 -9.43 10.90
C THR A 71 9.96 -10.49 11.41
N VAL A 72 10.32 -11.77 11.32
CA VAL A 72 9.48 -12.93 11.70
C VAL A 72 9.47 -13.18 13.23
N ASN A 73 10.06 -12.28 14.03
CA ASN A 73 10.11 -12.50 15.47
C ASN A 73 8.70 -12.62 16.08
N LYS A 74 8.50 -13.68 16.88
CA LYS A 74 7.23 -14.00 17.57
C LYS A 74 6.88 -12.92 18.60
N ALA A 75 6.33 -11.79 18.19
CA ALA A 75 5.64 -10.86 19.08
C ALA A 75 4.80 -9.84 18.28
N THR A 76 3.49 -9.95 18.47
CA THR A 76 2.35 -9.26 17.86
C THR A 76 2.36 -7.72 17.87
N ARG A 77 3.31 -7.05 18.55
CA ARG A 77 3.39 -5.57 18.62
C ARG A 77 4.47 -4.94 17.76
N SER A 78 5.64 -5.59 17.62
CA SER A 78 6.77 -5.00 16.90
C SER A 78 6.51 -4.89 15.40
N GLN A 79 5.83 -5.89 14.82
CA GLN A 79 5.49 -5.92 13.40
C GLN A 79 4.46 -4.84 13.04
N PHE A 80 3.52 -4.54 13.96
CA PHE A 80 2.58 -3.43 13.82
C PHE A 80 3.31 -2.08 13.74
N THR A 81 4.23 -1.83 14.68
CA THR A 81 5.05 -0.61 14.67
C THR A 81 5.86 -0.49 13.38
N SER A 82 6.47 -1.58 12.91
CA SER A 82 7.22 -1.58 11.65
C SER A 82 6.33 -1.29 10.43
N MET A 83 5.15 -1.91 10.35
CA MET A 83 4.21 -1.65 9.25
C MET A 83 3.71 -0.20 9.27
N TRP A 84 3.41 0.34 10.46
CA TRP A 84 3.03 1.74 10.61
C TRP A 84 4.13 2.67 10.09
N ILE A 85 5.39 2.44 10.48
CA ILE A 85 6.53 3.22 10.00
C ILE A 85 6.67 3.15 8.48
N ILE A 86 6.49 1.97 7.87
CA ILE A 86 6.58 1.78 6.43
C ILE A 86 5.45 2.52 5.69
N LEU A 87 4.24 2.55 6.24
CA LEU A 87 3.05 3.13 5.59
C LEU A 87 2.78 4.60 5.96
N GLU A 88 3.46 5.16 6.96
CA GLU A 88 3.29 6.55 7.40
C GLU A 88 3.61 7.57 6.29
N PRO A 89 4.68 7.41 5.48
CA PRO A 89 4.91 8.28 4.32
C PRO A 89 3.80 8.19 3.28
N LEU A 90 3.28 6.99 3.02
CA LEU A 90 2.18 6.78 2.08
C LEU A 90 0.91 7.49 2.55
N LYS A 91 0.64 7.45 3.87
CA LYS A 91 -0.48 8.14 4.50
C LYS A 91 -0.39 9.65 4.33
N ARG A 92 0.77 10.23 4.62
CA ARG A 92 1.00 11.65 4.46
C ARG A 92 0.80 12.08 3.01
N ALA A 93 1.39 11.35 2.07
CA ALA A 93 1.21 11.60 0.64
C ALA A 93 -0.25 11.49 0.18
N GLY A 94 -1.04 10.59 0.77
CA GLY A 94 -2.48 10.49 0.47
C GLY A 94 -3.30 11.70 0.92
N ILE A 95 -2.88 12.38 1.99
CA ILE A 95 -3.55 13.55 2.55
C ILE A 95 -3.06 14.84 1.87
N GLU A 96 -1.74 15.01 1.76
CA GLU A 96 -1.08 16.23 1.29
C GLU A 96 -0.96 16.31 -0.25
N GLU A 97 -1.39 15.27 -0.97
CA GLU A 97 -1.09 15.01 -2.37
C GLU A 97 0.40 14.94 -2.73
N ILE A 98 0.68 14.38 -3.90
CA ILE A 98 1.99 14.43 -4.54
C ILE A 98 1.87 14.91 -5.98
N ASN A 99 2.86 15.68 -6.42
CA ASN A 99 2.98 16.07 -7.81
C ASN A 99 3.63 14.94 -8.60
N VAL A 100 2.89 14.36 -9.54
CA VAL A 100 3.36 13.30 -10.44
C VAL A 100 3.42 13.85 -11.86
N THR A 101 4.60 13.76 -12.48
CA THR A 101 4.76 14.12 -13.88
C THR A 101 4.35 12.92 -14.75
N GLY A 102 3.34 13.11 -15.59
CA GLY A 102 2.88 12.10 -16.54
C GLY A 102 3.84 11.92 -17.71
N GLY A 103 3.65 10.85 -18.50
CA GLY A 103 4.42 10.63 -19.72
C GLY A 103 4.21 11.68 -20.81
N ASP A 104 3.17 12.50 -20.67
CA ASP A 104 2.89 13.68 -21.50
C ASP A 104 3.58 14.95 -21.00
N GLY A 105 4.37 14.87 -19.93
CA GLY A 105 5.05 16.01 -19.30
C GLY A 105 4.13 16.87 -18.42
N ALA A 106 2.83 16.55 -18.33
CA ALA A 106 1.92 17.30 -17.49
C ALA A 106 2.03 16.86 -16.02
N ILE A 107 2.08 17.85 -15.13
CA ILE A 107 2.10 17.64 -13.68
C ILE A 107 0.66 17.46 -13.19
N ARG A 108 0.41 16.37 -12.48
CA ARG A 108 -0.88 16.05 -11.88
C ARG A 108 -0.71 15.94 -10.37
N ARG A 109 -1.66 16.50 -9.63
CA ARG A 109 -1.78 16.32 -8.18
C ARG A 109 -2.46 14.97 -7.94
N VAL A 110 -1.77 14.08 -7.23
CA VAL A 110 -2.17 12.69 -7.06
C VAL A 110 -2.25 12.35 -5.58
N HIS A 111 -3.34 11.71 -5.17
CA HIS A 111 -3.53 11.16 -3.84
C HIS A 111 -3.33 9.65 -3.87
N PRO A 112 -2.17 9.13 -3.45
CA PRO A 112 -1.98 7.70 -3.28
C PRO A 112 -2.78 7.21 -2.07
N ILE A 113 -3.76 6.34 -2.31
CA ILE A 113 -4.65 5.83 -1.26
C ILE A 113 -4.60 4.31 -1.23
N LEU A 114 -4.39 3.77 -0.04
CA LEU A 114 -4.39 2.33 0.19
C LEU A 114 -5.76 1.73 -0.15
N ALA A 115 -5.81 0.93 -1.21
CA ALA A 115 -7.02 0.30 -1.72
C ALA A 115 -7.15 -1.16 -1.28
N CYS A 116 -6.03 -1.86 -1.08
CA CYS A 116 -6.02 -3.27 -0.71
C CYS A 116 -4.74 -3.67 0.00
N TYR A 117 -4.87 -4.65 0.89
CA TYR A 117 -3.76 -5.36 1.50
C TYR A 117 -3.90 -6.84 1.19
N VAL A 118 -2.85 -7.42 0.60
CA VAL A 118 -2.81 -8.83 0.20
C VAL A 118 -1.71 -9.53 0.98
N ALA A 119 -2.10 -10.41 1.89
CA ALA A 119 -1.18 -11.27 2.63
C ALA A 119 -1.82 -12.64 2.87
N ASP A 120 -1.04 -13.62 3.30
CA ASP A 120 -1.55 -14.93 3.69
C ASP A 120 -2.28 -14.87 5.05
N TYR A 121 -3.12 -15.88 5.33
CA TYR A 121 -4.10 -15.89 6.42
C TYR A 121 -3.57 -15.50 7.83
N PRO A 122 -2.41 -16.01 8.31
CA PRO A 122 -1.88 -15.58 9.61
C PRO A 122 -1.38 -14.12 9.61
N GLU A 123 -0.91 -13.61 8.48
CA GLU A 123 -0.43 -12.23 8.30
C GLU A 123 -1.59 -11.23 8.10
N GLN A 124 -2.72 -11.65 7.52
CA GLN A 124 -3.95 -10.86 7.48
C GLN A 124 -4.44 -10.52 8.88
N CYS A 125 -4.49 -11.50 9.79
CA CYS A 125 -4.93 -11.29 11.19
C CYS A 125 -4.07 -10.26 11.95
N LEU A 126 -2.79 -10.12 11.58
CA LEU A 126 -1.86 -9.17 12.20
C LEU A 126 -2.12 -7.73 11.74
N VAL A 127 -2.59 -7.55 10.51
CA VAL A 127 -2.72 -6.25 9.84
C VAL A 127 -4.15 -5.70 9.87
N THR A 128 -5.16 -6.54 10.17
CA THR A 128 -6.56 -6.10 10.35
C THR A 128 -6.68 -4.93 11.33
N TYR A 129 -5.84 -4.87 12.37
CA TYR A 129 -5.85 -3.78 13.35
C TYR A 129 -5.37 -2.44 12.75
N THR A 130 -4.34 -2.47 11.89
CA THR A 130 -3.80 -1.26 11.23
C THR A 130 -4.74 -0.75 10.15
N MET A 131 -5.37 -1.66 9.41
CA MET A 131 -6.34 -1.31 8.36
C MET A 131 -7.61 -0.71 8.94
N LEU A 132 -8.11 -1.22 10.07
CA LEU A 132 -9.27 -0.65 10.76
C LEU A 132 -9.00 0.79 11.21
N GLU A 133 -7.84 1.08 11.80
CA GLU A 133 -7.48 2.44 12.20
C GLU A 133 -7.29 3.37 10.99
N TYR A 134 -6.66 2.88 9.92
CA TYR A 134 -6.48 3.64 8.69
C TYR A 134 -7.82 3.95 7.98
N THR A 135 -8.71 2.95 7.90
CA THR A 135 -10.03 3.10 7.28
C THR A 135 -10.97 3.96 8.12
N LEU A 136 -11.01 3.77 9.44
CA LEU A 136 -11.89 4.52 10.35
C LEU A 136 -11.45 5.98 10.53
N THR A 137 -10.15 6.25 10.52
CA THR A 137 -9.65 7.61 10.77
C THR A 137 -9.41 8.41 9.49
N TYR A 138 -9.12 7.77 8.35
CA TYR A 138 -8.63 8.49 7.15
C TYR A 138 -9.36 8.20 5.84
N GLN A 139 -10.24 7.20 5.78
CA GLN A 139 -11.15 7.01 4.63
C GLN A 139 -12.46 7.79 4.78
N TYR A 140 -12.72 8.35 5.98
CA TYR A 140 -13.87 9.16 6.37
C TYR A 140 -13.58 10.54 7.04
N PRO A 141 -12.44 11.24 6.86
CA PRO A 141 -12.21 12.51 7.56
C PRO A 141 -12.72 13.74 6.81
N ILE A 142 -13.60 13.59 5.82
CA ILE A 142 -14.16 14.72 5.09
C ILE A 142 -15.59 14.94 5.58
N GLY A 143 -15.67 15.63 6.72
CA GLY A 143 -16.84 16.40 7.15
C GLY A 143 -16.58 17.88 6.90
#